data_AF-A0A4R9EJP0-F1
#
_entry.id   AF-A0A4R9EJP0-F1
#
_cell.length_a   1.000
_cell.length_b   1.000
_cell.length_c   1.000
_cell.angle_alpha   90.00
_cell.angle_beta   90.00
_cell.angle_gamma   90.00
#
_symmetry.space_group_name_H-M   'P 1'
#
loop_
_entity.id
_entity.type
_entity.pdbx_description
1 polymer ?
#
loop_
_entity_poly.entity_id
_entity_poly.type
_entity_poly.pdbx_seq_one_letter_code
_entity_poly.pdbx_strand_id
1 'polypeptide(L)'
;MHRQAEQDAATPGPVTADDLDQSIQLALATLREAPAAAWDTKAGTLRWTCWETVEHLSDDYFAYAAQLGPRAPSLDGPVPFIWEPRQTDGPWNAIHADREAGPAGLLQVLEATGAMLTAMVRTAPPELRSFHGFGASDPEGFAAMGIVETVVHTYDLAEGLGLKWTPPADVCARVLHRLFPDVPSASEPWPTLLWATGRGELPGQERRTSWRWYGEPRG
;
A
#
# COMPACT_ATOMS: atom_id res chain seq x y z
N MET A 1 38.47 -2.41 23.77
CA MET A 1 37.31 -2.17 24.67
C MET A 1 36.07 -1.89 23.83
N HIS A 2 35.66 -2.86 23.01
CA HIS A 2 34.40 -2.80 22.27
C HIS A 2 33.27 -3.25 23.18
N ARG A 3 32.41 -2.32 23.58
CA ARG A 3 31.03 -2.66 23.93
C ARG A 3 30.15 -1.62 23.26
N GLN A 4 29.83 -1.96 22.01
CA GLN A 4 28.83 -1.33 21.19
C GLN A 4 27.53 -1.40 21.99
N ALA A 5 26.90 -0.26 22.22
CA ALA A 5 25.55 -0.21 22.75
C ALA A 5 24.65 -0.94 21.75
N GLU A 6 24.17 -2.13 22.13
CA GLU A 6 22.95 -2.69 21.56
C GLU A 6 21.85 -1.67 21.88
N GLN A 7 21.55 -0.82 20.90
CA GLN A 7 20.30 -0.10 20.90
C GLN A 7 19.23 -1.18 20.73
N ASP A 8 18.56 -1.54 21.81
CA ASP A 8 17.23 -2.14 21.72
C ASP A 8 16.42 -1.23 20.78
N ALA A 9 16.20 -1.68 19.56
CA ALA A 9 15.34 -0.97 18.63
C ALA A 9 13.96 -0.94 19.28
N ALA A 10 13.56 0.24 19.77
CA ALA A 10 12.24 0.42 20.35
C ALA A 10 11.20 -0.11 19.36
N THR A 11 10.25 -0.91 19.85
CA THR A 11 9.15 -1.44 19.03
C THR A 11 8.51 -0.28 18.27
N PRO A 12 8.35 -0.38 16.93
CA PRO A 12 7.69 0.66 16.16
C PRO A 12 6.30 0.98 16.76
N GLY A 13 5.95 2.27 16.81
CA GLY A 13 4.62 2.69 17.22
C GLY A 13 3.51 2.19 16.27
N PRO A 14 2.22 2.43 16.60
CA PRO A 14 1.11 1.99 15.78
C PRO A 14 1.09 2.72 14.42
N VAL A 15 0.48 2.11 13.41
CA VAL A 15 0.22 2.79 12.13
C VAL A 15 -0.96 3.74 12.27
N THR A 16 -0.80 4.98 11.80
CA THR A 16 -1.81 6.04 11.95
C THR A 16 -2.40 6.50 10.62
N ALA A 17 -3.53 7.22 10.69
CA ALA A 17 -4.08 7.91 9.53
C ALA A 17 -3.13 9.00 8.98
N ASP A 18 -2.30 9.62 9.83
CA ASP A 18 -1.32 10.62 9.40
C ASP A 18 -0.16 9.97 8.64
N ASP A 19 0.26 8.76 9.03
CA ASP A 19 1.27 7.98 8.28
C ASP A 19 0.76 7.62 6.86
N LEU A 20 -0.52 7.26 6.76
CA LEU A 20 -1.17 6.96 5.50
C LEU A 20 -1.25 8.20 4.61
N ASP A 21 -1.74 9.32 5.14
CA ASP A 21 -1.81 10.60 4.40
C ASP A 21 -0.43 11.04 3.92
N GLN A 22 0.58 10.99 4.79
CA GLN A 22 1.97 11.32 4.43
C GLN A 22 2.48 10.44 3.29
N SER A 23 2.22 9.14 3.33
CA SER A 23 2.66 8.18 2.30
C SER A 23 2.00 8.48 0.95
N ILE A 24 0.69 8.75 0.96
CA ILE A 24 -0.08 9.09 -0.25
C ILE A 24 0.42 10.41 -0.84
N GLN A 25 0.59 11.46 -0.02
CA GLN A 25 1.04 12.76 -0.49
C GLN A 25 2.46 12.73 -1.04
N LEU A 26 3.35 11.93 -0.45
CA LEU A 26 4.70 11.71 -0.99
C LEU A 26 4.65 10.99 -2.34
N ALA A 27 3.83 9.94 -2.46
CA ALA A 27 3.63 9.23 -3.72
C ALA A 27 3.09 10.16 -4.82
N LEU A 28 2.05 10.94 -4.52
CA LEU A 28 1.49 11.93 -5.43
C LEU A 28 2.54 12.97 -5.86
N ALA A 29 3.34 13.48 -4.93
CA ALA A 29 4.40 14.45 -5.23
C ALA A 29 5.41 13.86 -6.23
N THR A 30 5.87 12.62 -6.01
CA THR A 30 6.78 11.92 -6.92
C THR A 30 6.13 11.68 -8.29
N LEU A 31 4.91 11.13 -8.32
CA LEU A 31 4.25 10.74 -9.57
C LEU A 31 3.88 11.95 -10.46
N ARG A 32 3.67 13.13 -9.87
CA ARG A 32 3.44 14.38 -10.60
C ARG A 32 4.65 14.83 -11.44
N GLU A 33 5.85 14.31 -11.17
CA GLU A 33 7.05 14.60 -11.97
C GLU A 33 7.11 13.81 -13.29
N ALA A 34 6.24 12.81 -13.47
CA ALA A 34 6.26 11.94 -14.65
C ALA A 34 5.83 12.67 -15.94
N PRO A 35 6.48 12.40 -17.09
CA PRO A 35 6.01 12.89 -18.38
C PRO A 35 4.61 12.37 -18.72
N ALA A 36 3.74 13.22 -19.25
CA ALA A 36 2.35 12.84 -19.56
C ALA A 36 2.23 11.67 -20.56
N ALA A 37 3.22 11.48 -21.42
CA ALA A 37 3.25 10.39 -22.41
C ALA A 37 3.73 9.03 -21.86
N ALA A 38 4.22 8.96 -20.62
CA ALA A 38 4.83 7.75 -20.06
C ALA A 38 3.81 6.77 -19.44
N TRP A 39 2.55 7.17 -19.26
CA TRP A 39 1.60 6.43 -18.41
C TRP A 39 1.10 5.09 -18.97
N ASP A 40 1.29 4.86 -20.27
CA ASP A 40 0.98 3.57 -20.91
C ASP A 40 2.19 2.61 -20.95
N THR A 41 3.35 2.99 -20.39
CA THR A 41 4.47 2.04 -20.18
C THR A 41 4.19 1.14 -18.99
N LYS A 42 4.91 0.01 -18.90
CA LYS A 42 4.81 -0.90 -17.75
C LYS A 42 5.29 -0.25 -16.46
N ALA A 43 4.60 -0.54 -15.35
CA ALA A 43 5.07 -0.19 -14.01
C ALA A 43 6.17 -1.17 -13.57
N GLY A 44 7.43 -0.84 -13.87
CA GLY A 44 8.58 -1.66 -13.53
C GLY A 44 8.47 -3.07 -14.08
N THR A 45 8.57 -4.07 -13.19
CA THR A 45 8.43 -5.48 -13.55
C THR A 45 6.99 -5.99 -13.67
N LEU A 46 5.99 -5.17 -13.34
CA LEU A 46 4.59 -5.58 -13.41
C LEU A 46 4.15 -5.81 -14.86
N ARG A 47 3.09 -6.62 -15.02
CA ARG A 47 2.43 -6.78 -16.32
C ARG A 47 1.57 -5.57 -16.67
N TRP A 48 1.10 -4.84 -15.66
CA TRP A 48 0.25 -3.67 -15.78
C TRP A 48 1.03 -2.43 -16.23
N THR A 49 0.33 -1.55 -16.94
CA THR A 49 0.79 -0.20 -17.24
C THR A 49 0.81 0.67 -15.98
N CYS A 50 1.55 1.77 -16.02
CA CYS A 50 1.56 2.75 -14.93
C CYS A 50 0.15 3.32 -14.67
N TRP A 51 -0.66 3.50 -15.72
CA TRP A 51 -2.06 3.88 -15.59
C TRP A 51 -2.86 2.85 -14.79
N GLU A 52 -2.83 1.59 -15.21
CA GLU A 52 -3.56 0.50 -14.55
C GLU A 52 -3.11 0.29 -13.11
N THR A 53 -1.81 0.45 -12.82
CA THR A 53 -1.28 0.34 -11.46
C THR A 53 -1.82 1.45 -10.55
N VAL A 54 -2.01 2.68 -11.06
CA VAL A 54 -2.64 3.74 -10.25
C VAL A 54 -4.15 3.52 -10.10
N GLU A 55 -4.85 3.00 -11.10
CA GLU A 55 -6.26 2.62 -10.96
C GLU A 55 -6.42 1.52 -9.90
N HIS A 56 -5.56 0.49 -9.93
CA HIS A 56 -5.52 -0.55 -8.90
C HIS A 56 -5.29 0.02 -7.51
N LEU A 57 -4.26 0.86 -7.33
CA LEU A 57 -3.99 1.50 -6.04
C LEU A 57 -5.16 2.38 -5.56
N SER A 58 -5.82 3.07 -6.50
CA SER A 58 -7.01 3.87 -6.19
C SER A 58 -8.18 2.99 -5.76
N ASP A 59 -8.33 1.81 -6.36
CA ASP A 59 -9.34 0.81 -6.03
C ASP A 59 -9.09 0.18 -4.66
N ASP A 60 -7.85 -0.14 -4.31
CA ASP A 60 -7.49 -0.65 -2.98
C ASP A 60 -7.88 0.35 -1.88
N TYR A 61 -7.56 1.64 -2.08
CA TYR A 61 -7.98 2.68 -1.13
C TYR A 61 -9.50 2.75 -0.98
N PHE A 62 -10.22 2.74 -2.11
CA PHE A 62 -11.68 2.76 -2.09
C PHE A 62 -12.26 1.52 -1.39
N ALA A 63 -11.77 0.33 -1.74
CA ALA A 63 -12.22 -0.93 -1.19
C ALA A 63 -11.99 -0.98 0.33
N TYR A 64 -10.80 -0.61 0.80
CA TYR A 64 -10.46 -0.57 2.22
C TYR A 64 -11.30 0.47 2.98
N ALA A 65 -11.53 1.65 2.39
CA ALA A 65 -12.40 2.66 2.97
C ALA A 65 -13.84 2.13 3.10
N ALA A 66 -14.34 1.47 2.05
CA ALA A 66 -15.68 0.91 2.03
C ALA A 66 -15.86 -0.24 3.02
N GLN A 67 -14.82 -1.06 3.25
CA GLN A 67 -14.82 -2.10 4.28
C GLN A 67 -15.03 -1.54 5.69
N LEU A 68 -14.56 -0.32 5.96
CA LEU A 68 -14.70 0.36 7.26
C LEU A 68 -16.03 1.12 7.40
N GLY A 69 -16.79 1.32 6.31
CA GLY A 69 -17.99 2.16 6.27
C GLY A 69 -19.20 1.62 7.05
N PRO A 70 -19.55 0.32 6.95
CA PRO A 70 -20.70 -0.24 7.65
C PRO A 70 -20.57 -0.17 9.18
N ARG A 71 -21.67 0.07 9.88
CA ARG A 71 -21.72 0.00 11.36
C ARG A 71 -21.49 -1.41 11.91
N ALA A 72 -21.79 -2.42 11.10
CA ALA A 72 -21.53 -3.83 11.39
C ALA A 72 -20.96 -4.47 10.11
N PRO A 73 -19.65 -4.33 9.86
CA PRO A 73 -19.01 -4.90 8.67
C PRO A 73 -19.10 -6.42 8.65
N SER A 74 -19.13 -6.99 7.44
CA SER A 74 -19.04 -8.43 7.25
C SER A 74 -17.62 -8.92 7.54
N LEU A 75 -17.51 -10.11 8.13
CA LEU A 75 -16.25 -10.86 8.26
C LEU A 75 -16.15 -12.02 7.26
N ASP A 76 -17.21 -12.26 6.48
CA ASP A 76 -17.29 -13.41 5.58
C ASP A 76 -16.87 -13.08 4.14
N GLY A 77 -16.81 -11.79 3.78
CA GLY A 77 -16.48 -11.35 2.43
C GLY A 77 -16.43 -9.83 2.30
N PRO A 78 -15.97 -9.34 1.14
CA PRO A 78 -15.89 -7.90 0.86
C PRO A 78 -17.30 -7.30 0.73
N VAL A 79 -17.43 -5.99 0.91
CA VAL A 79 -18.62 -5.24 0.51
C VAL A 79 -18.85 -5.50 -0.99
N PRO A 80 -20.06 -5.92 -1.40
CA PRO A 80 -20.28 -6.49 -2.73
C PRO A 80 -20.44 -5.41 -3.82
N PHE A 81 -19.41 -4.58 -4.00
CA PHE A 81 -19.26 -3.75 -5.20
C PHE A 81 -18.97 -4.64 -6.40
N ILE A 82 -19.41 -4.21 -7.59
CA ILE A 82 -19.05 -4.86 -8.85
C ILE A 82 -17.61 -4.48 -9.18
N TRP A 83 -16.78 -5.49 -9.45
CA TRP A 83 -15.37 -5.34 -9.83
C TRP A 83 -15.20 -6.04 -11.15
N GLU A 84 -14.66 -5.36 -12.16
CA GLU A 84 -14.51 -5.91 -13.49
C GLU A 84 -13.24 -5.36 -14.14
N PRO A 85 -12.47 -6.19 -14.85
CA PRO A 85 -11.32 -5.72 -15.60
C PRO A 85 -11.79 -5.04 -16.89
N ARG A 86 -11.22 -3.88 -17.22
CA ARG A 86 -11.54 -3.18 -18.48
C ARG A 86 -10.95 -3.84 -19.72
N GLN A 87 -9.94 -4.68 -19.55
CA GLN A 87 -9.24 -5.37 -20.62
C GLN A 87 -8.74 -6.74 -20.16
N THR A 88 -8.49 -7.64 -21.11
CA THR A 88 -7.99 -8.99 -20.81
C THR A 88 -6.69 -8.90 -20.00
N ASP A 89 -6.63 -9.64 -18.89
CA ASP A 89 -5.51 -9.67 -17.93
C ASP A 89 -5.22 -8.35 -17.17
N GLY A 90 -6.08 -7.34 -17.30
CA GLY A 90 -6.03 -6.12 -16.50
C GLY A 90 -6.43 -6.34 -15.03
N PRO A 91 -6.14 -5.38 -14.14
CA PRO A 91 -6.58 -5.45 -12.75
C PRO A 91 -8.11 -5.41 -12.65
N TRP A 92 -8.65 -6.11 -11.66
CA TRP A 92 -10.07 -6.10 -11.34
C TRP A 92 -10.35 -4.92 -10.43
N ASN A 93 -11.02 -3.88 -10.94
CA ASN A 93 -11.28 -2.66 -10.18
C ASN A 93 -12.77 -2.27 -10.28
N ALA A 94 -13.28 -1.61 -9.24
CA ALA A 94 -14.49 -0.79 -9.30
C ALA A 94 -14.17 0.67 -9.69
N ILE A 95 -12.98 1.15 -9.35
CA ILE A 95 -12.50 2.51 -9.65
C ILE A 95 -11.69 2.53 -10.94
N HIS A 96 -12.12 3.39 -11.88
CA HIS A 96 -11.45 3.62 -13.15
C HIS A 96 -11.41 5.13 -13.43
N ALA A 97 -10.26 5.65 -13.83
CA ALA A 97 -10.11 7.06 -14.15
C ALA A 97 -10.60 7.35 -15.58
N ASP A 98 -11.04 8.59 -15.79
CA ASP A 98 -11.34 9.07 -17.13
C ASP A 98 -10.03 9.29 -17.91
N ARG A 99 -9.88 8.58 -19.03
CA ARG A 99 -8.69 8.69 -19.89
C ARG A 99 -8.60 10.07 -20.55
N GLU A 100 -9.72 10.75 -20.78
CA GLU A 100 -9.73 12.11 -21.35
C GLU A 100 -9.17 13.16 -20.38
N ALA A 101 -9.27 12.92 -19.07
CA ALA A 101 -8.68 13.78 -18.04
C ALA A 101 -7.15 13.63 -17.92
N GLY A 102 -6.58 12.61 -18.59
CA GLY A 102 -5.15 12.34 -18.60
C GLY A 102 -4.55 12.04 -17.22
N PRO A 103 -3.21 12.03 -17.10
CA PRO A 103 -2.53 11.67 -15.86
C PRO A 103 -2.85 12.59 -14.68
N ALA A 104 -3.14 13.86 -14.93
CA ALA A 104 -3.55 14.79 -13.88
C ALA A 104 -4.89 14.36 -13.26
N GLY A 105 -5.87 13.95 -14.09
CA GLY A 105 -7.14 13.40 -13.61
C GLY A 105 -6.97 12.05 -12.89
N LEU A 106 -6.10 11.17 -13.41
CA LEU A 106 -5.75 9.91 -12.76
C LEU A 106 -5.21 10.13 -11.33
N LEU A 107 -4.28 11.09 -11.15
CA LEU A 107 -3.73 11.41 -9.84
C LEU A 107 -4.74 12.12 -8.93
N GLN A 108 -5.72 12.83 -9.46
CA GLN A 108 -6.84 13.35 -8.68
C GLN A 108 -7.74 12.22 -8.15
N VAL A 109 -7.99 11.18 -8.95
CA VAL A 109 -8.72 9.99 -8.50
C VAL A 109 -7.96 9.30 -7.35
N LEU A 110 -6.65 9.09 -7.52
CA LEU A 110 -5.79 8.52 -6.48
C LEU A 110 -5.82 9.33 -5.17
N GLU A 111 -5.72 10.65 -5.28
CA GLU A 111 -5.78 11.55 -4.12
C GLU A 111 -7.16 11.50 -3.43
N ALA A 112 -8.24 11.48 -4.21
CA ALA A 112 -9.60 11.43 -3.68
C ALA A 112 -9.87 10.11 -2.93
N THR A 113 -9.52 8.96 -3.50
CA THR A 113 -9.73 7.66 -2.83
C THR A 113 -8.80 7.49 -1.64
N GLY A 114 -7.56 7.98 -1.73
CA GLY A 114 -6.63 8.02 -0.59
C GLY A 114 -7.14 8.86 0.58
N ALA A 115 -7.76 10.01 0.29
CA ALA A 115 -8.42 10.83 1.30
C ALA A 115 -9.63 10.13 1.94
N MET A 116 -10.40 9.34 1.17
CA MET A 116 -11.49 8.52 1.71
C MET A 116 -10.97 7.49 2.71
N LEU A 117 -9.93 6.72 2.36
CA LEU A 117 -9.34 5.74 3.27
C LEU A 117 -8.79 6.41 4.53
N THR A 118 -8.04 7.50 4.36
CA THR A 118 -7.50 8.29 5.48
C THR A 118 -8.59 8.76 6.43
N ALA A 119 -9.71 9.27 5.90
CA ALA A 119 -10.85 9.70 6.71
C ALA A 119 -11.53 8.53 7.44
N MET A 120 -11.67 7.39 6.78
CA MET A 120 -12.27 6.19 7.37
C MET A 120 -11.40 5.61 8.48
N VAL A 121 -10.09 5.50 8.28
CA VAL A 121 -9.13 5.08 9.31
C VAL A 121 -9.20 6.01 10.51
N ARG A 122 -9.26 7.33 10.29
CA ARG A 122 -9.29 8.33 11.36
C ARG A 122 -10.56 8.28 12.21
N THR A 123 -11.68 7.87 11.62
CA THR A 123 -13.01 7.99 12.24
C THR A 123 -13.61 6.66 12.68
N ALA A 124 -13.13 5.54 12.14
CA ALA A 124 -13.60 4.21 12.52
C ALA A 124 -13.22 3.88 13.98
N PRO A 125 -14.11 3.21 14.74
CA PRO A 125 -13.79 2.75 16.09
C PRO A 125 -12.62 1.76 16.07
N PRO A 126 -11.65 1.84 17.00
CA PRO A 126 -10.48 0.96 17.03
C PRO A 126 -10.84 -0.53 17.22
N GLU A 127 -12.00 -0.83 17.81
CA GLU A 127 -12.55 -2.17 17.97
C GLU A 127 -13.24 -2.73 16.72
N LEU A 128 -13.46 -1.90 15.68
CA LEU A 128 -14.08 -2.33 14.44
C LEU A 128 -13.24 -3.42 13.79
N ARG A 129 -13.88 -4.47 13.27
CA ARG A 129 -13.25 -5.52 12.47
C ARG A 129 -14.01 -5.66 11.18
N SER A 130 -13.29 -5.78 10.07
CA SER A 130 -13.86 -5.98 8.74
C SER A 130 -13.05 -6.98 7.93
N PHE A 131 -13.70 -7.66 6.99
CA PHE A 131 -13.07 -8.67 6.15
C PHE A 131 -11.89 -8.11 5.33
N HIS A 132 -10.85 -8.90 5.18
CA HIS A 132 -9.87 -8.77 4.10
C HIS A 132 -9.36 -10.17 3.75
N GLY A 133 -9.01 -10.41 2.48
CA GLY A 133 -8.63 -11.75 1.99
C GLY A 133 -7.39 -12.33 2.68
N PHE A 134 -6.54 -11.46 3.25
CA PHE A 134 -5.36 -11.83 4.05
C PHE A 134 -5.56 -11.64 5.57
N GLY A 135 -6.81 -11.71 6.03
CA GLY A 135 -7.16 -11.68 7.45
C GLY A 135 -8.03 -10.51 7.84
N ALA A 136 -9.08 -10.76 8.64
CA ALA A 136 -9.97 -9.72 9.12
C ALA A 136 -9.20 -8.65 9.91
N SER A 137 -9.38 -7.39 9.56
CA SER A 137 -8.52 -6.29 10.01
C SER A 137 -9.28 -5.18 10.72
N ASP A 138 -8.53 -4.36 11.43
CA ASP A 138 -8.97 -3.18 12.15
C ASP A 138 -8.51 -1.90 11.43
N PRO A 139 -8.93 -0.69 11.88
CA PRO A 139 -8.53 0.55 11.20
C PRO A 139 -7.02 0.73 11.07
N GLU A 140 -6.22 0.34 12.08
CA GLU A 140 -4.76 0.34 11.99
C GLU A 140 -4.24 -0.60 10.90
N GLY A 141 -4.79 -1.81 10.81
CA GLY A 141 -4.43 -2.77 9.78
C GLY A 141 -4.79 -2.32 8.37
N PHE A 142 -5.96 -1.71 8.16
CA PHE A 142 -6.31 -1.10 6.88
C PHE A 142 -5.42 0.09 6.53
N ALA A 143 -4.99 0.88 7.52
CA ALA A 143 -3.99 1.93 7.30
C ALA A 143 -2.65 1.32 6.86
N ALA A 144 -2.18 0.26 7.53
CA ALA A 144 -0.96 -0.43 7.18
C ALA A 144 -1.03 -1.06 5.78
N MET A 145 -2.19 -1.61 5.39
CA MET A 145 -2.44 -2.14 4.05
C MET A 145 -2.39 -1.02 3.01
N GLY A 146 -3.09 0.09 3.23
CA GLY A 146 -3.01 1.26 2.35
C GLY A 146 -1.58 1.77 2.17
N ILE A 147 -0.80 1.83 3.25
CA ILE A 147 0.61 2.25 3.18
C ILE A 147 1.46 1.24 2.41
N VAL A 148 1.36 -0.07 2.69
CA VAL A 148 2.18 -1.04 1.95
C VAL A 148 1.89 -0.97 0.46
N GLU A 149 0.62 -0.91 0.06
CA GLU A 149 0.21 -0.73 -1.34
C GLU A 149 0.80 0.56 -1.91
N THR A 150 0.68 1.68 -1.18
CA THR A 150 1.25 2.97 -1.59
C THR A 150 2.74 2.85 -1.90
N VAL A 151 3.54 2.37 -0.95
CA VAL A 151 5.00 2.45 -1.05
C VAL A 151 5.57 1.45 -2.05
N VAL A 152 4.98 0.26 -2.18
CA VAL A 152 5.45 -0.77 -3.12
C VAL A 152 4.97 -0.51 -4.55
N HIS A 153 3.76 -0.04 -4.75
CA HIS A 153 3.30 0.32 -6.09
C HIS A 153 3.88 1.64 -6.57
N THR A 154 4.20 2.58 -5.68
CA THR A 154 5.00 3.75 -6.09
C THR A 154 6.43 3.36 -6.48
N TYR A 155 7.01 2.31 -5.88
CA TYR A 155 8.27 1.75 -6.35
C TYR A 155 8.15 1.17 -7.77
N ASP A 156 7.11 0.37 -8.02
CA ASP A 156 6.85 -0.20 -9.35
C ASP A 156 6.63 0.92 -10.40
N LEU A 157 5.85 1.93 -10.05
CA LEU A 157 5.58 3.10 -10.90
C LEU A 157 6.85 3.93 -11.15
N ALA A 158 7.64 4.19 -10.11
CA ALA A 158 8.87 4.97 -10.25
C ALA A 158 9.87 4.29 -11.18
N GLU A 159 9.99 2.97 -11.12
CA GLU A 159 10.81 2.20 -12.06
C GLU A 159 10.29 2.36 -13.51
N GLY A 160 8.98 2.21 -13.73
CA GLY A 160 8.35 2.33 -15.05
C GLY A 160 8.39 3.74 -15.65
N LEU A 161 8.34 4.76 -14.81
CA LEU A 161 8.30 6.18 -15.18
C LEU A 161 9.70 6.84 -15.18
N GLY A 162 10.74 6.12 -14.75
CA GLY A 162 12.10 6.65 -14.66
C GLY A 162 12.30 7.67 -13.54
N LEU A 163 11.54 7.55 -12.45
CA LEU A 163 11.57 8.43 -11.28
C LEU A 163 12.45 7.85 -10.17
N LYS A 164 12.83 8.70 -9.21
CA LYS A 164 13.46 8.27 -7.96
C LYS A 164 12.41 8.15 -6.87
N TRP A 165 12.48 7.05 -6.12
CA TRP A 165 11.55 6.79 -5.02
C TRP A 165 12.26 6.21 -3.81
N THR A 166 11.97 6.75 -2.63
CA THR A 166 12.37 6.18 -1.34
C THR A 166 11.37 6.65 -0.28
N PRO A 167 10.59 5.74 0.34
CA PRO A 167 9.65 6.10 1.40
C PRO A 167 10.36 6.36 2.75
N PRO A 168 9.69 7.01 3.72
CA PRO A 168 10.21 7.15 5.07
C PRO A 168 10.44 5.78 5.74
N ALA A 169 11.63 5.56 6.29
CA ALA A 169 12.03 4.28 6.88
C ALA A 169 11.19 3.89 8.11
N ASP A 170 10.73 4.87 8.88
CA ASP A 170 9.92 4.67 10.07
C ASP A 170 8.51 4.16 9.72
N VAL A 171 7.91 4.68 8.65
CA VAL A 171 6.64 4.18 8.10
C VAL A 171 6.78 2.73 7.64
N CYS A 172 7.85 2.40 6.91
CA CYS A 172 8.14 1.02 6.51
C CYS A 172 8.32 0.10 7.73
N ALA A 173 8.97 0.57 8.79
CA ALA A 173 9.17 -0.21 10.01
C ALA A 173 7.83 -0.53 10.72
N ARG A 174 6.92 0.46 10.81
CA ARG A 174 5.57 0.25 11.37
C ARG A 174 4.76 -0.74 10.54
N VAL A 175 4.80 -0.64 9.21
CA VAL A 175 4.15 -1.59 8.29
C VAL A 175 4.70 -3.01 8.45
N LEU A 176 6.02 -3.18 8.45
CA LEU A 176 6.66 -4.47 8.67
C LEU A 176 6.21 -5.10 10.00
N HIS A 177 6.25 -4.31 11.08
CA HIS A 177 5.79 -4.76 12.38
C HIS A 177 4.32 -5.21 12.37
N ARG A 178 3.42 -4.40 11.78
CA ARG A 178 1.98 -4.63 11.76
C ARG A 178 1.56 -5.79 10.86
N LEU A 179 2.21 -5.99 9.71
CA LEU A 179 1.73 -6.86 8.63
C LEU A 179 2.61 -8.09 8.34
N PHE A 180 3.87 -8.10 8.75
CA PHE A 180 4.84 -9.13 8.37
C PHE A 180 5.52 -9.77 9.61
N PRO A 181 4.80 -10.63 10.38
CA PRO A 181 5.32 -11.22 11.62
C PRO A 181 6.53 -12.13 11.38
N ASP A 182 6.61 -12.68 10.18
CA ASP A 182 7.60 -13.64 9.73
C ASP A 182 8.89 -12.98 9.22
N VAL A 183 8.92 -11.64 9.15
CA VAL A 183 10.06 -10.88 8.63
C VAL A 183 10.99 -10.43 9.77
N PRO A 184 12.30 -10.67 9.67
CA PRO A 184 13.26 -10.25 10.69
C PRO A 184 13.32 -8.73 10.88
N SER A 185 13.33 -8.25 12.12
CA SER A 185 13.31 -6.82 12.47
C SER A 185 14.66 -6.11 12.41
N ALA A 186 15.78 -6.84 12.29
CA ALA A 186 17.14 -6.30 12.42
C ALA A 186 17.70 -5.62 11.15
N SER A 187 16.93 -5.56 10.06
CA SER A 187 17.36 -5.06 8.76
C SER A 187 16.77 -3.68 8.45
N GLU A 188 17.41 -2.92 7.55
CA GLU A 188 16.92 -1.63 7.07
C GLU A 188 15.46 -1.75 6.56
N PRO A 189 14.50 -0.95 7.07
CA PRO A 189 13.07 -1.20 6.85
C PRO A 189 12.63 -1.21 5.38
N TRP A 190 13.11 -0.27 4.56
CA TRP A 190 12.66 -0.18 3.17
C TRP A 190 13.15 -1.34 2.29
N PRO A 191 14.45 -1.68 2.24
CA PRO A 191 14.93 -2.88 1.55
C PRO A 191 14.25 -4.16 2.06
N THR A 192 13.99 -4.23 3.37
CA THR A 192 13.28 -5.37 3.98
C THR A 192 11.85 -5.48 3.49
N LEU A 193 11.12 -4.36 3.35
CA LEU A 193 9.76 -4.35 2.83
C LEU A 193 9.70 -4.72 1.34
N LEU A 194 10.67 -4.26 0.53
CA LEU A 194 10.80 -4.69 -0.86
C LEU A 194 11.03 -6.20 -0.98
N TRP A 195 11.94 -6.76 -0.17
CA TRP A 195 12.14 -8.21 -0.12
C TRP A 195 10.89 -8.96 0.36
N ALA A 196 10.25 -8.49 1.44
CA ALA A 196 9.06 -9.10 2.02
C ALA A 196 7.89 -9.19 1.02
N THR A 197 7.85 -8.27 0.06
CA THR A 197 6.85 -8.15 -1.01
C THR A 197 7.37 -8.61 -2.38
N GLY A 198 8.46 -9.38 -2.42
CA GLY A 198 8.97 -10.05 -3.62
C GLY A 198 9.66 -9.14 -4.66
N ARG A 199 9.90 -7.87 -4.34
CA ARG A 199 10.45 -6.83 -5.24
C ARG A 199 11.95 -6.63 -5.13
N GLY A 200 12.62 -7.29 -4.18
CA GLY A 200 14.05 -7.12 -3.96
C GLY A 200 14.73 -8.34 -3.33
N GLU A 201 16.04 -8.20 -3.14
CA GLU A 201 16.87 -9.15 -2.41
C GLU A 201 17.19 -8.58 -1.02
N LEU A 202 17.36 -9.46 -0.03
CA LEU A 202 17.79 -9.08 1.31
C LEU A 202 19.00 -9.95 1.69
N PRO A 203 20.16 -9.37 2.06
CA PRO A 203 21.35 -10.15 2.37
C PRO A 203 21.09 -11.23 3.43
N GLY A 204 21.49 -12.46 3.13
CA GLY A 204 21.30 -13.61 4.02
C GLY A 204 19.90 -14.22 4.01
N GLN A 205 18.99 -13.72 3.16
CA GLN A 205 17.66 -14.29 2.96
C GLN A 205 17.48 -14.82 1.54
N GLU A 206 16.76 -15.93 1.38
CA GLU A 206 16.34 -16.39 0.06
C GLU A 206 15.34 -15.41 -0.56
N ARG A 207 15.36 -15.29 -1.89
CA ARG A 207 14.40 -14.43 -2.61
C ARG A 207 12.98 -14.96 -2.42
N ARG A 208 12.04 -14.08 -2.04
CA ARG A 208 10.61 -14.42 -1.98
C ARG A 208 10.03 -14.53 -3.39
N THR A 209 9.58 -15.72 -3.75
CA THR A 209 8.86 -15.99 -5.02
C THR A 209 7.34 -15.98 -4.86
N SER A 210 6.86 -16.07 -3.62
CA SER A 210 5.49 -15.83 -3.21
C SER A 210 5.50 -15.08 -1.88
N TRP A 211 4.46 -14.28 -1.63
CA TRP A 211 4.35 -13.50 -0.41
C TRP A 211 2.87 -13.20 -0.09
N ARG A 212 2.62 -12.87 1.17
CA ARG A 212 1.36 -12.29 1.67
C ARG A 212 1.67 -11.45 2.92
N TRP A 213 0.77 -10.56 3.30
CA TRP A 213 0.75 -10.02 4.66
C TRP A 213 -0.26 -10.75 5.55
N TYR A 214 -0.27 -10.41 6.84
CA TYR A 214 -1.15 -10.95 7.86
C TYR A 214 -1.92 -9.80 8.50
N GLY A 215 -3.18 -9.63 8.08
CA GLY A 215 -4.02 -8.48 8.40
C GLY A 215 -4.62 -8.49 9.80
N GLU A 216 -4.72 -9.66 10.44
CA GLU A 216 -5.31 -9.77 11.77
C GLU A 216 -4.55 -8.93 12.80
N PRO A 217 -5.26 -8.18 13.66
CA PRO A 217 -4.62 -7.46 14.76
C PRO A 217 -3.92 -8.43 15.70
N ARG A 218 -2.74 -8.04 16.19
CA ARG A 218 -1.99 -8.81 17.17
C ARG A 218 -2.16 -8.16 18.53
N GLY A 219 -2.46 -8.99 19.54
CA GLY A 219 -2.71 -8.54 20.91
C GLY A 219 -1.50 -7.94 21.60
#